data_AF-A0A1G0I7I1-F1
#
_entry.id   AF-A0A1G0I7I1-F1
#
_cell.length_a   1.000
_cell.length_b   1.000
_cell.length_c   1.000
_cell.angle_alpha   90.00
_cell.angle_beta   90.00
_cell.angle_gamma   90.00
#
_symmetry.space_group_name_H-M   'P 1'
#
loop_
_entity.id
_entity.type
_entity.pdbx_description
1 polymer ?
#
loop_
_entity_poly.entity_id
_entity_poly.type
_entity_poly.pdbx_seq_one_letter_code
_entity_poly.pdbx_strand_id
1 'polypeptide(L)'
;MSSPIAASERIHALDIVRGFALVGIFLMNVEWFSRPISELGTGVDLKQTGINYAASWLIYTFVQGKFWTMFSLLFGMGFAVMLGRAQSADRGFVIPYVRRILGLFLFGSAHYVLVWTGDILHNYALTAIFLLLITTNSWRTSLALLLSFVATGAAVFLTAGEDSVGPFAMHSMLLAVTLLVTFFVNRGPVSRYWKWGVVLYSLPFAIMLTVAAVSALMPKDAKKEAAAQTQAASQTQAASKQDTAAAPAKAETAKAADSKAADPKAADTKPDKSKPKTEAEKQKEQAKQRAENKAKREKKRAEEVALYTKGSYYESIVYRTKEYMEDLPFAGGLSFLALPMFLIGFWFVRSGVIGNIKEHLPLFRKLAITALPIGLLMTLASVSLTSSFLNADWDKTAPRLAQALFQWGMMPQSIGYVALLICFLYTPLGKKLLSPLRYAGQMALTNYITANAIGMWFFSGYGLGYWGHVPRAGQVVFVAVVFAVQMVVSWWWLSRFRYGPLEWIWRAITYWHVPPLRRGESSEAASSTATA
;
A
#
# COMPACT_ATOMS: atom_id res chain seq x y z
N MET A 1 -40.89 -4.09 10.32
CA MET A 1 -39.73 -3.64 11.11
C MET A 1 -38.72 -4.77 11.13
N SER A 2 -37.61 -4.65 10.40
CA SER A 2 -36.51 -5.62 10.43
C SER A 2 -35.74 -5.45 11.73
N SER A 3 -35.78 -6.44 12.62
CA SER A 3 -34.94 -6.41 13.82
C SER A 3 -33.47 -6.26 13.43
N PRO A 4 -32.69 -5.39 14.12
CA PRO A 4 -31.27 -5.22 13.83
C PRO A 4 -30.55 -6.56 13.96
N ILE A 5 -29.68 -6.85 12.99
CA ILE A 5 -28.91 -8.10 12.91
C ILE A 5 -28.13 -8.31 14.22
N ALA A 6 -28.05 -9.55 14.70
CA ALA A 6 -27.24 -9.88 15.86
C ALA A 6 -25.75 -9.57 15.60
N ALA A 7 -25.03 -9.04 16.60
CA ALA A 7 -23.64 -8.64 16.44
C ALA A 7 -22.71 -9.77 15.92
N SER A 8 -23.09 -11.03 16.14
CA SER A 8 -22.42 -12.22 15.62
C SER A 8 -22.45 -12.31 14.09
N GLU A 9 -23.61 -12.13 13.45
CA GLU A 9 -23.76 -12.26 11.99
C GLU A 9 -22.94 -11.20 11.21
N ARG A 10 -22.81 -9.98 11.77
CA ARG A 10 -21.95 -8.93 11.20
C ARG A 10 -20.47 -9.31 11.19
N ILE A 11 -20.00 -9.85 12.31
CA ILE A 11 -18.61 -10.27 12.47
C ILE A 11 -18.32 -11.43 11.50
N HIS A 12 -19.28 -12.34 11.32
CA HIS A 12 -19.14 -13.45 10.37
C HIS A 12 -18.95 -12.98 8.92
N ALA A 13 -19.68 -11.97 8.46
CA ALA A 13 -19.49 -11.45 7.10
C ALA A 13 -18.08 -10.89 6.89
N LEU A 14 -17.56 -10.10 7.84
CA LEU A 14 -16.21 -9.54 7.73
C LEU A 14 -15.13 -10.63 7.79
N ASP A 15 -15.30 -11.65 8.63
CA ASP A 15 -14.36 -12.78 8.70
C ASP A 15 -14.37 -13.58 7.39
N ILE A 16 -15.52 -13.81 6.78
CA ILE A 16 -15.62 -14.48 5.47
C ILE A 16 -14.89 -13.68 4.39
N VAL A 17 -15.12 -12.36 4.34
CA VAL A 17 -14.49 -11.48 3.37
C VAL A 17 -12.97 -11.43 3.57
N ARG A 18 -12.47 -11.46 4.82
CA ARG A 18 -11.03 -11.63 5.12
C ARG A 18 -10.51 -12.99 4.66
N GLY A 19 -11.24 -14.07 4.94
CA GLY A 19 -10.88 -15.42 4.53
C GLY A 19 -10.76 -15.56 3.01
N PHE A 20 -11.70 -14.98 2.27
CA PHE A 20 -11.60 -14.86 0.81
C PHE A 20 -10.38 -14.05 0.39
N ALA A 21 -10.12 -12.93 1.09
CA ALA A 21 -9.01 -12.06 0.74
C ALA A 21 -7.63 -12.76 0.88
N LEU A 22 -7.48 -13.67 1.85
CA LEU A 22 -6.24 -14.44 2.05
C LEU A 22 -5.87 -15.28 0.83
N VAL A 23 -6.84 -15.90 0.15
CA VAL A 23 -6.60 -16.72 -1.04
C VAL A 23 -5.94 -15.89 -2.13
N GLY A 24 -6.51 -14.71 -2.42
CA GLY A 24 -5.98 -13.86 -3.48
C GLY A 24 -4.65 -13.21 -3.12
N ILE A 25 -4.40 -12.90 -1.83
CA ILE A 25 -3.06 -12.50 -1.39
C ILE A 25 -2.06 -13.61 -1.63
N PHE A 26 -2.39 -14.86 -1.28
CA PHE A 26 -1.46 -15.96 -1.45
C PHE A 26 -1.20 -16.27 -2.95
N LEU A 27 -2.24 -16.20 -3.79
CA LEU A 27 -2.11 -16.29 -5.25
C LEU A 27 -1.21 -15.20 -5.84
N MET A 28 -1.17 -14.01 -5.26
CA MET A 28 -0.27 -12.94 -5.69
C MET A 28 1.15 -13.17 -5.15
N ASN A 29 1.29 -13.61 -3.91
CA ASN A 29 2.59 -13.80 -3.26
C ASN A 29 3.37 -14.99 -3.81
N VAL A 30 2.71 -16.05 -4.29
CA VAL A 30 3.40 -17.23 -4.85
C VAL A 30 4.33 -16.88 -6.02
N GLU A 31 4.05 -15.80 -6.74
CA GLU A 31 4.92 -15.28 -7.79
C GLU A 31 6.26 -14.80 -7.23
N TRP A 32 6.22 -14.12 -6.08
CA TRP A 32 7.40 -13.60 -5.40
C TRP A 32 8.29 -14.70 -4.82
N PHE A 33 7.71 -15.87 -4.53
CA PHE A 33 8.47 -17.03 -4.03
C PHE A 33 9.16 -17.80 -5.15
N SER A 34 8.71 -17.65 -6.39
CA SER A 34 9.11 -18.54 -7.49
C SER A 34 9.99 -17.87 -8.55
N ARG A 35 10.15 -16.53 -8.52
CA ARG A 35 10.90 -15.75 -9.52
C ARG A 35 11.59 -14.52 -8.89
N PRO A 36 12.59 -13.91 -9.57
CA PRO A 36 13.27 -12.72 -9.08
C PRO A 36 12.35 -11.50 -8.97
N ILE A 37 12.64 -10.59 -8.04
CA ILE A 37 11.81 -9.39 -7.80
C ILE A 37 11.72 -8.52 -9.05
N SER A 38 12.81 -8.45 -9.83
CA SER A 38 12.86 -7.69 -11.09
C SER A 38 11.86 -8.14 -12.17
N GLU A 39 11.33 -9.36 -12.06
CA GLU A 39 10.37 -9.92 -13.03
C GLU A 39 8.91 -9.74 -12.58
N LEU A 40 8.69 -9.23 -11.37
CA LEU A 40 7.36 -9.08 -10.77
C LEU A 40 6.65 -7.82 -11.22
N GLY A 41 5.32 -7.88 -11.30
CA GLY A 41 4.52 -6.73 -11.72
C GLY A 41 4.73 -6.35 -13.17
N THR A 42 5.31 -7.25 -13.97
CA THR A 42 5.69 -6.98 -15.36
C THR A 42 4.61 -7.36 -16.39
N GLY A 43 3.35 -7.49 -15.95
CA GLY A 43 2.24 -7.80 -16.82
C GLY A 43 2.08 -9.30 -17.01
N VAL A 44 1.38 -9.69 -18.08
CA VAL A 44 1.25 -11.10 -18.47
C VAL A 44 2.42 -11.46 -19.37
N ASP A 45 3.17 -12.52 -19.06
CA ASP A 45 4.30 -12.94 -19.92
C ASP A 45 3.79 -13.61 -21.21
N LEU A 46 4.01 -12.98 -22.37
CA LEU A 46 3.58 -13.51 -23.68
C LEU A 46 4.31 -14.78 -24.10
N LYS A 47 5.47 -15.08 -23.50
CA LYS A 47 6.20 -16.30 -23.82
C LYS A 47 5.50 -17.54 -23.26
N GLN A 48 4.59 -17.35 -22.30
CA GLN A 48 3.76 -18.43 -21.80
C GLN A 48 2.69 -18.80 -22.82
N THR A 49 2.38 -20.09 -22.90
CA THR A 49 1.35 -20.61 -23.79
C THR A 49 0.36 -21.49 -23.02
N GLY A 50 -0.81 -21.76 -23.62
CA GLY A 50 -1.83 -22.65 -23.07
C GLY A 50 -2.32 -22.25 -21.67
N ILE A 51 -2.39 -23.23 -20.77
CA ILE A 51 -2.96 -23.05 -19.43
C ILE A 51 -2.12 -22.11 -18.54
N ASN A 52 -0.82 -22.01 -18.78
CA ASN A 52 0.06 -21.12 -18.01
C ASN A 52 -0.20 -19.66 -18.33
N TYR A 53 -0.37 -19.34 -19.62
CA TYR A 53 -0.77 -18.01 -20.06
C TYR A 53 -2.14 -17.65 -19.49
N ALA A 54 -3.12 -18.55 -19.60
CA ALA A 54 -4.46 -18.33 -19.07
C ALA A 54 -4.43 -18.05 -17.55
N ALA A 55 -3.66 -18.84 -16.78
CA ALA A 55 -3.48 -18.62 -15.35
C ALA A 55 -2.82 -17.26 -15.05
N SER A 56 -1.76 -16.88 -15.77
CA SER A 56 -1.11 -15.57 -15.63
C SER A 56 -2.07 -14.42 -15.92
N TRP A 57 -2.81 -14.51 -17.02
CA TRP A 57 -3.79 -13.50 -17.41
C TRP A 57 -4.93 -13.35 -16.39
N LEU A 58 -5.46 -14.48 -15.90
CA LEU A 58 -6.50 -14.49 -14.86
C LEU A 58 -5.99 -13.87 -13.55
N ILE A 59 -4.78 -14.23 -13.11
CA ILE A 59 -4.22 -13.69 -11.87
C ILE A 59 -3.94 -12.20 -12.03
N TYR A 60 -3.31 -11.76 -13.12
CA TYR A 60 -3.03 -10.35 -13.35
C TYR A 60 -4.31 -9.50 -13.38
N THR A 61 -5.32 -9.97 -14.11
CA THR A 61 -6.58 -9.25 -14.31
C THR A 61 -7.45 -9.24 -13.06
N PHE A 62 -7.64 -10.40 -12.41
CA PHE A 62 -8.63 -10.56 -11.35
C PHE A 62 -8.05 -10.56 -9.94
N VAL A 63 -6.75 -10.83 -9.76
CA VAL A 63 -6.16 -11.02 -8.42
C VAL A 63 -5.15 -9.92 -8.11
N GLN A 64 -4.19 -9.68 -8.99
CA GLN A 64 -3.03 -8.86 -8.68
C GLN A 64 -3.42 -7.45 -8.27
N GLY A 65 -3.06 -7.14 -7.02
CA GLY A 65 -3.32 -5.94 -6.24
C GLY A 65 -4.76 -5.56 -5.90
N LYS A 66 -5.76 -6.36 -6.28
CA LYS A 66 -7.16 -6.19 -5.83
C LYS A 66 -7.35 -6.69 -4.39
N PHE A 67 -6.51 -7.63 -3.97
CA PHE A 67 -6.60 -8.29 -2.68
C PHE A 67 -5.88 -7.56 -1.55
N TRP A 68 -4.76 -6.88 -1.83
CA TRP A 68 -4.14 -6.02 -0.81
C TRP A 68 -4.95 -4.74 -0.61
N THR A 69 -5.58 -4.17 -1.65
CA THR A 69 -6.52 -3.05 -1.50
C THR A 69 -7.76 -3.46 -0.68
N MET A 70 -8.26 -4.68 -0.90
CA MET A 70 -9.36 -5.26 -0.13
C MET A 70 -8.98 -5.43 1.35
N PHE A 71 -7.79 -5.95 1.65
CA PHE A 71 -7.28 -6.02 3.01
C PHE A 71 -7.13 -4.65 3.66
N SER A 72 -6.66 -3.66 2.92
CA SER A 72 -6.56 -2.27 3.42
C SER A 72 -7.92 -1.74 3.86
N LEU A 73 -8.95 -1.98 3.05
CA LEU A 73 -10.32 -1.62 3.39
C LEU A 73 -10.85 -2.38 4.62
N LEU A 74 -10.58 -3.68 4.73
CA LEU A 74 -10.97 -4.47 5.90
C LEU A 74 -10.22 -4.06 7.19
N PHE A 75 -8.99 -3.55 7.05
CA PHE A 75 -8.23 -3.00 8.16
C PHE A 75 -8.88 -1.73 8.69
N GLY A 76 -9.25 -0.81 7.80
CA GLY A 76 -10.02 0.39 8.13
C GLY A 76 -11.35 0.10 8.82
N MET A 77 -12.08 -0.94 8.36
CA MET A 77 -13.28 -1.43 9.05
C MET A 77 -12.95 -1.95 10.46
N GLY A 78 -11.86 -2.70 10.60
CA GLY A 78 -11.38 -3.21 11.90
C GLY A 78 -11.07 -2.11 12.91
N PHE A 79 -10.42 -1.04 12.45
CA PHE A 79 -10.18 0.18 13.24
C PHE A 79 -11.49 0.79 13.74
N ALA A 80 -12.43 1.05 12.83
CA ALA A 80 -13.72 1.67 13.17
C ALA A 80 -14.55 0.82 14.15
N VAL A 81 -14.55 -0.51 13.99
CA VAL A 81 -15.23 -1.42 14.91
C VAL A 81 -14.60 -1.36 16.30
N MET A 82 -13.27 -1.33 16.40
CA MET A 82 -12.57 -1.23 17.68
C MET A 82 -12.82 0.12 18.36
N LEU A 83 -12.77 1.22 17.60
CA LEU A 83 -13.08 2.56 18.09
C LEU A 83 -14.52 2.66 18.60
N GLY A 84 -15.50 2.17 17.83
CA GLY A 84 -16.90 2.16 18.22
C GLY A 84 -17.15 1.35 19.50
N ARG A 85 -16.51 0.18 19.65
CA ARG A 85 -16.60 -0.63 20.88
C ARG A 85 -15.98 0.04 22.09
N ALA A 86 -14.89 0.80 21.91
CA ALA A 86 -14.27 1.55 22.99
C ALA A 86 -15.18 2.71 23.43
N GLN A 87 -15.76 3.45 22.48
CA GLN A 87 -16.72 4.53 22.73
C GLN A 87 -18.00 4.03 23.42
N SER A 88 -18.62 2.95 22.94
CA SER A 88 -19.84 2.40 23.55
C SER A 88 -19.62 1.80 24.93
N ALA A 89 -18.38 1.44 25.29
CA ALA A 89 -18.02 0.90 26.59
C ALA A 89 -17.35 1.94 27.51
N ASP A 90 -17.31 3.21 27.09
CA ASP A 90 -16.63 4.32 27.79
C ASP A 90 -15.18 4.01 28.21
N ARG A 91 -14.40 3.41 27.29
CA ARG A 91 -12.99 3.03 27.53
C ARG A 91 -12.04 3.82 26.65
N GLY A 92 -10.85 4.07 27.19
CA GLY A 92 -9.74 4.64 26.43
C GLY A 92 -9.37 3.80 25.20
N PHE A 93 -9.24 4.44 24.04
CA PHE A 93 -8.98 3.77 22.76
C PHE A 93 -7.52 3.86 22.29
N VAL A 94 -6.89 5.02 22.48
CA VAL A 94 -5.59 5.35 21.88
C VAL A 94 -4.49 4.38 22.32
N ILE A 95 -4.34 4.15 23.64
CA ILE A 95 -3.26 3.31 24.17
C ILE A 95 -3.37 1.85 23.69
N PRO A 96 -4.51 1.14 23.84
CA PRO A 96 -4.65 -0.21 23.29
C PRO A 96 -4.40 -0.26 21.78
N TYR A 97 -4.85 0.75 21.04
CA TYR A 97 -4.67 0.77 19.60
C TYR A 97 -3.21 1.00 19.18
N VAL A 98 -2.47 1.88 19.86
CA VAL A 98 -1.03 2.07 19.62
C VAL A 98 -0.27 0.77 19.90
N ARG A 99 -0.55 0.09 21.03
CA ARG A 99 0.05 -1.23 21.33
C ARG A 99 -0.25 -2.26 20.24
N ARG A 100 -1.49 -2.27 19.74
CA ARG A 100 -1.90 -3.13 18.63
C ARG A 100 -1.10 -2.85 17.35
N ILE A 101 -0.94 -1.58 17.00
CA ILE A 101 -0.14 -1.18 15.81
C ILE A 101 1.32 -1.57 16.00
N LEU A 102 1.91 -1.32 17.17
CA LEU A 102 3.29 -1.70 17.47
C LEU A 102 3.48 -3.21 17.37
N GLY A 103 2.57 -4.02 17.94
CA GLY A 103 2.61 -5.47 17.78
C GLY A 103 2.53 -5.90 16.31
N LEU A 104 1.68 -5.25 15.51
CA LEU A 104 1.56 -5.53 14.09
C LEU A 104 2.83 -5.14 13.31
N PHE A 105 3.44 -4.00 13.64
CA PHE A 105 4.70 -3.55 13.08
C PHE A 105 5.81 -4.57 13.37
N LEU A 106 5.94 -5.01 14.63
CA LEU A 106 6.92 -6.02 15.03
C LEU A 106 6.71 -7.37 14.32
N PHE A 107 5.46 -7.83 14.20
CA PHE A 107 5.16 -9.03 13.41
C PHE A 107 5.54 -8.85 11.93
N GLY A 108 5.24 -7.68 11.35
CA GLY A 108 5.60 -7.36 9.98
C GLY A 108 7.11 -7.29 9.74
N SER A 109 7.86 -6.63 10.62
CA SER A 109 9.32 -6.57 10.58
C SER A 109 9.95 -7.96 10.71
N ALA A 110 9.47 -8.75 11.68
CA ALA A 110 9.93 -10.13 11.86
C ALA A 110 9.60 -10.99 10.64
N HIS A 111 8.39 -10.85 10.09
CA HIS A 111 7.98 -11.55 8.87
C HIS A 111 8.83 -11.14 7.66
N TYR A 112 9.15 -9.86 7.50
CA TYR A 112 10.02 -9.36 6.44
C TYR A 112 11.39 -10.03 6.48
N VAL A 113 12.02 -10.01 7.66
CA VAL A 113 13.40 -10.49 7.86
C VAL A 113 13.48 -12.02 7.86
N LEU A 114 12.53 -12.69 8.53
CA LEU A 114 12.57 -14.14 8.73
C LEU A 114 11.90 -14.92 7.61
N VAL A 115 10.85 -14.39 6.99
CA VAL A 115 10.01 -15.14 6.03
C VAL A 115 10.13 -14.62 4.60
N TRP A 116 9.87 -13.34 4.34
CA TRP A 116 9.88 -12.82 2.97
C TRP A 116 9.73 -11.29 2.90
N THR A 117 10.42 -10.65 1.94
CA THR A 117 10.52 -9.19 1.79
C THR A 117 9.23 -8.48 1.38
N GLY A 118 8.21 -9.16 0.85
CA GLY A 118 6.96 -8.51 0.42
C GLY A 118 5.90 -8.36 1.53
N ASP A 119 6.32 -8.24 2.79
CA ASP A 119 5.41 -8.07 3.92
C ASP A 119 4.55 -6.79 3.80
N ILE A 120 3.25 -6.93 4.04
CA ILE A 120 2.32 -5.79 4.04
C ILE A 120 1.99 -5.28 5.44
N LEU A 121 2.29 -6.06 6.49
CA LEU A 121 1.85 -5.78 7.85
C LEU A 121 2.55 -4.54 8.42
N HIS A 122 3.84 -4.35 8.18
CA HIS A 122 4.55 -3.16 8.63
C HIS A 122 4.03 -1.89 7.93
N ASN A 123 3.74 -1.97 6.62
CA ASN A 123 3.15 -0.87 5.86
C ASN A 123 1.76 -0.50 6.42
N TYR A 124 0.94 -1.51 6.74
CA TYR A 124 -0.36 -1.27 7.37
C TYR A 124 -0.26 -0.68 8.76
N ALA A 125 0.76 -1.07 9.54
CA ALA A 125 1.01 -0.47 10.84
C ALA A 125 1.33 1.04 10.69
N LEU A 126 2.13 1.43 9.70
CA LEU A 126 2.40 2.84 9.41
C LEU A 126 1.13 3.57 8.95
N THR A 127 0.36 3.02 7.99
CA THR A 127 -0.94 3.59 7.57
C THR A 127 -1.90 3.77 8.74
N ALA A 128 -1.92 2.82 9.68
CA ALA A 128 -2.78 2.83 10.85
C ALA A 128 -2.48 4.00 11.80
N ILE A 129 -1.22 4.46 11.87
CA ILE A 129 -0.84 5.65 12.64
C ILE A 129 -1.48 6.89 12.01
N PHE A 130 -1.40 7.05 10.69
CA PHE A 130 -2.07 8.16 10.01
C PHE A 130 -3.58 8.14 10.24
N LEU A 131 -4.22 6.96 10.13
CA LEU A 131 -5.64 6.82 10.43
C LEU A 131 -5.98 7.23 11.87
N LEU A 132 -5.16 6.85 12.85
CA LEU A 132 -5.32 7.27 14.25
C LEU A 132 -5.26 8.80 14.37
N LEU A 133 -4.19 9.42 13.84
CA LEU A 133 -4.00 10.87 13.90
C LEU A 133 -5.16 11.65 13.28
N ILE A 134 -5.70 11.17 12.15
CA ILE A 134 -6.84 11.79 11.45
C ILE A 134 -8.12 11.72 12.29
N THR A 135 -8.31 10.64 13.05
CA THR A 135 -9.61 10.32 13.68
C THR A 135 -9.68 10.69 15.16
N THR A 136 -8.55 10.88 15.84
CA THR A 136 -8.52 11.24 17.26
C THR A 136 -8.06 12.67 17.54
N ASN A 137 -7.53 13.37 16.54
CA ASN A 137 -6.97 14.71 16.72
C ASN A 137 -7.88 15.80 16.15
N SER A 138 -7.87 17.00 16.75
CA SER A 138 -8.64 18.13 16.23
C SER A 138 -8.21 18.50 14.81
N TRP A 139 -9.11 19.08 14.02
CA TRP A 139 -8.75 19.55 12.67
C TRP A 139 -7.60 20.57 12.67
N ARG A 140 -7.46 21.34 13.76
CA ARG A 140 -6.39 22.33 13.96
C ARG A 140 -5.02 21.70 14.16
N THR A 141 -4.94 20.61 14.94
CA THR A 141 -3.69 19.86 15.13
C THR A 141 -3.29 19.12 13.86
N SER A 142 -4.26 18.61 13.09
CA SER A 142 -4.00 18.08 11.75
C SER A 142 -3.49 19.17 10.79
N LEU A 143 -4.03 20.38 10.88
CA LEU A 143 -3.56 21.53 10.10
C LEU A 143 -2.15 21.98 10.51
N ALA A 144 -1.82 21.97 11.80
CA ALA A 144 -0.48 22.29 12.28
C ALA A 144 0.56 21.26 11.79
N LEU A 145 0.23 19.97 11.84
CA LEU A 145 1.05 18.92 11.24
C LEU A 145 1.20 19.10 9.73
N LEU A 146 0.16 19.60 9.04
CA LEU A 146 0.30 20.02 7.64
C LEU A 146 1.35 21.13 7.50
N LEU A 147 1.18 22.24 8.21
CA LEU A 147 2.06 23.40 8.05
C LEU A 147 3.52 23.06 8.36
N SER A 148 3.79 22.24 9.38
CA SER A 148 5.13 21.77 9.70
C SER A 148 5.73 20.90 8.60
N PHE A 149 4.94 20.03 7.96
CA PHE A 149 5.43 19.16 6.90
C PHE A 149 5.62 19.91 5.56
N VAL A 150 4.72 20.85 5.24
CA VAL A 150 4.89 21.78 4.11
C VAL A 150 6.14 22.65 4.30
N ALA A 151 6.35 23.19 5.50
CA ALA A 151 7.54 23.99 5.79
C ALA A 151 8.83 23.15 5.70
N THR A 152 8.81 21.91 6.21
CA THR A 152 9.96 21.00 6.12
C THR A 152 10.27 20.64 4.67
N GLY A 153 9.25 20.32 3.88
CA GLY A 153 9.48 19.96 2.49
C GLY A 153 9.77 21.16 1.58
N ALA A 154 9.27 22.36 1.90
CA ALA A 154 9.72 23.61 1.25
C ALA A 154 11.19 23.90 1.57
N ALA A 155 11.63 23.69 2.82
CA ALA A 155 13.04 23.79 3.18
C ALA A 155 13.91 22.75 2.44
N VAL A 156 13.42 21.52 2.26
CA VAL A 156 14.09 20.48 1.46
C VAL A 156 14.13 20.85 -0.03
N PHE A 157 13.03 21.34 -0.61
CA PHE A 157 12.98 21.78 -2.00
C PHE A 157 13.93 22.96 -2.28
N LEU A 158 14.09 23.86 -1.31
CA LEU A 158 15.03 24.98 -1.40
C LEU A 158 16.50 24.56 -1.22
N THR A 159 16.76 23.37 -0.67
CA THR A 159 18.12 22.89 -0.34
C THR A 159 18.56 21.69 -1.18
N ALA A 160 17.64 20.96 -1.83
CA ALA A 160 17.90 19.78 -2.65
C ALA A 160 17.63 20.07 -4.14
N GLY A 161 18.52 19.61 -5.03
CA GLY A 161 18.43 19.85 -6.49
C GLY A 161 17.22 19.20 -7.18
N GLU A 162 17.05 19.50 -8.48
CA GLU A 162 15.91 19.14 -9.36
C GLU A 162 15.43 17.67 -9.27
N ASP A 163 16.30 16.73 -8.88
CA ASP A 163 15.98 15.30 -8.74
C ASP A 163 15.05 14.99 -7.53
N SER A 164 14.87 15.93 -6.60
CA SER A 164 14.08 15.76 -5.36
C SER A 164 12.63 16.28 -5.43
N VAL A 165 12.25 16.91 -6.54
CA VAL A 165 10.93 17.55 -6.74
C VAL A 165 9.80 16.53 -6.84
N GLY A 166 10.06 15.35 -7.41
CA GLY A 166 9.09 14.26 -7.57
C GLY A 166 8.57 13.70 -6.23
N PRO A 167 9.46 13.26 -5.32
CA PRO A 167 9.08 12.86 -3.97
C PRO A 167 8.32 13.97 -3.23
N PHE A 168 8.74 15.23 -3.32
CA PHE A 168 8.11 16.33 -2.60
C PHE A 168 6.67 16.66 -3.07
N ALA A 169 6.40 16.61 -4.38
CA ALA A 169 5.06 16.77 -4.93
C ALA A 169 4.10 15.67 -4.45
N MET A 170 4.57 14.42 -4.38
CA MET A 170 3.81 13.30 -3.81
C MET A 170 3.49 13.56 -2.32
N HIS A 171 4.48 13.94 -1.53
CA HIS A 171 4.33 14.25 -0.09
C HIS A 171 3.35 15.40 0.19
N SER A 172 3.36 16.45 -0.63
CA SER A 172 2.44 17.60 -0.52
C SER A 172 1.00 17.23 -0.82
N MET A 173 0.79 16.38 -1.83
CA MET A 173 -0.52 15.87 -2.21
C MET A 173 -1.12 14.93 -1.15
N LEU A 174 -0.29 14.10 -0.51
CA LEU A 174 -0.70 13.19 0.57
C LEU A 174 -1.20 13.92 1.81
N LEU A 175 -0.65 15.09 2.05
CA LEU A 175 -1.05 15.96 3.14
C LEU A 175 -2.36 16.70 2.82
N ALA A 176 -2.56 17.14 1.58
CA ALA A 176 -3.83 17.69 1.11
C ALA A 176 -4.99 16.67 1.23
N VAL A 177 -4.71 15.42 0.87
CA VAL A 177 -5.59 14.27 1.09
C VAL A 177 -5.93 14.09 2.58
N THR A 178 -4.91 14.09 3.43
CA THR A 178 -5.05 13.90 4.88
C THR A 178 -5.94 14.99 5.48
N LEU A 179 -5.77 16.25 5.07
CA LEU A 179 -6.58 17.36 5.55
C LEU A 179 -8.02 17.35 5.05
N LEU A 180 -8.22 17.04 3.77
CA LEU A 180 -9.57 16.91 3.21
C LEU A 180 -10.35 15.87 4.02
N VAL A 181 -9.72 14.74 4.29
CA VAL A 181 -10.32 13.65 5.07
C VAL A 181 -10.56 14.06 6.53
N THR A 182 -9.59 14.65 7.22
CA THR A 182 -9.78 15.13 8.59
C THR A 182 -10.93 16.15 8.68
N PHE A 183 -11.07 17.02 7.69
CA PHE A 183 -12.17 17.98 7.62
C PHE A 183 -13.53 17.27 7.61
N PHE A 184 -13.71 16.23 6.80
CA PHE A 184 -14.96 15.46 6.75
C PHE A 184 -15.19 14.57 7.96
N VAL A 185 -14.13 14.02 8.57
CA VAL A 185 -14.22 13.19 9.77
C VAL A 185 -14.59 14.02 11.01
N ASN A 186 -14.09 15.25 11.13
CA ASN A 186 -14.22 16.07 12.35
C ASN A 186 -15.36 17.12 12.34
N ARG A 187 -16.02 17.39 11.21
CA ARG A 187 -17.04 18.48 11.12
C ARG A 187 -18.51 18.05 11.06
N GLY A 188 -18.85 16.79 11.31
CA GLY A 188 -20.25 16.45 11.53
C GLY A 188 -20.52 14.96 11.63
N PRO A 189 -21.75 14.56 12.01
CA PRO A 189 -22.14 13.17 11.89
C PRO A 189 -22.04 12.83 10.39
N VAL A 190 -21.27 11.79 10.08
CA VAL A 190 -21.08 11.22 8.73
C VAL A 190 -22.44 10.99 8.03
N SER A 191 -23.54 10.97 8.79
CA SER A 191 -24.93 10.96 8.33
C SER A 191 -25.32 12.08 7.36
N ARG A 192 -24.68 13.26 7.34
CA ARG A 192 -25.07 14.32 6.38
C ARG A 192 -24.55 14.08 4.96
N TYR A 193 -23.40 13.42 4.82
CA TYR A 193 -22.71 13.19 3.54
C TYR A 193 -22.56 11.70 3.21
N TRP A 194 -23.31 10.83 3.89
CA TRP A 194 -23.15 9.38 3.78
C TRP A 194 -23.25 8.88 2.33
N LYS A 195 -24.17 9.45 1.53
CA LYS A 195 -24.35 9.07 0.12
C LYS A 195 -23.09 9.26 -0.74
N TRP A 196 -22.19 10.16 -0.33
CA TRP A 196 -20.97 10.52 -1.04
C TRP A 196 -19.73 9.87 -0.46
N GLY A 197 -19.81 9.08 0.62
CA GLY A 197 -18.65 8.59 1.35
C GLY A 197 -17.62 7.86 0.48
N VAL A 198 -18.03 6.84 -0.28
CA VAL A 198 -17.12 6.11 -1.18
C VAL A 198 -16.43 7.05 -2.17
N VAL A 199 -17.19 7.95 -2.81
CA VAL A 199 -16.65 8.93 -3.77
C VAL A 199 -15.65 9.85 -3.09
N LEU A 200 -16.05 10.45 -1.97
CA LEU A 200 -15.26 11.40 -1.23
C LEU A 200 -13.94 10.82 -0.72
N TYR A 201 -13.98 9.65 -0.08
CA TYR A 201 -12.77 8.98 0.41
C TYR A 201 -11.94 8.36 -0.72
N SER A 202 -12.50 8.23 -1.94
CA SER A 202 -11.75 7.81 -3.14
C SER A 202 -11.06 8.94 -3.90
N LEU A 203 -11.52 10.19 -3.75
CA LEU A 203 -10.91 11.35 -4.42
C LEU A 203 -9.41 11.46 -4.19
N PRO A 204 -8.91 11.33 -2.95
CA PRO A 204 -7.47 11.21 -2.69
C PRO A 204 -6.72 10.20 -3.55
N PHE A 205 -7.26 9.00 -3.64
CA PHE A 205 -6.64 7.90 -4.38
C PHE A 205 -6.65 8.20 -5.87
N ALA A 206 -7.78 8.69 -6.39
CA ALA A 206 -7.94 9.10 -7.77
C ALA A 206 -6.97 10.22 -8.13
N ILE A 207 -6.94 11.31 -7.36
CA ILE A 207 -6.02 12.45 -7.57
C ILE A 207 -4.58 11.99 -7.52
N MET A 208 -4.20 11.16 -6.53
CA MET A 208 -2.82 10.71 -6.39
C MET A 208 -2.34 9.94 -7.62
N LEU A 209 -3.16 9.00 -8.07
CA LEU A 209 -2.83 8.23 -9.25
C LEU A 209 -2.95 9.08 -10.53
N THR A 210 -3.81 10.11 -10.56
CA THR A 210 -3.88 11.10 -11.65
C THR A 210 -2.63 11.93 -11.76
N VAL A 211 -2.14 12.50 -10.67
CA VAL A 211 -0.90 13.27 -10.68
C VAL A 211 0.28 12.36 -11.01
N ALA A 212 0.34 11.14 -10.47
CA ALA A 212 1.38 10.17 -10.82
C ALA A 212 1.33 9.79 -12.30
N ALA A 213 0.14 9.52 -12.85
CA ALA A 213 -0.06 9.18 -14.26
C ALA A 213 0.29 10.35 -15.18
N VAL A 214 -0.21 11.56 -14.91
CA VAL A 214 0.10 12.76 -15.69
C VAL A 214 1.59 13.07 -15.64
N SER A 215 2.19 13.01 -14.45
CA SER A 215 3.64 13.17 -14.28
C SER A 215 4.44 12.11 -15.02
N ALA A 216 3.92 10.88 -15.11
CA ALA A 216 4.50 9.82 -15.92
C ALA A 216 4.31 10.09 -17.43
N LEU A 217 3.16 10.59 -17.86
CA LEU A 217 2.81 10.75 -19.28
C LEU A 217 3.36 12.02 -19.93
N MET A 218 3.79 13.02 -19.15
CA MET A 218 4.35 14.27 -19.69
C MET A 218 5.68 14.05 -20.45
N PRO A 219 5.80 14.51 -21.71
CA PRO A 219 7.05 14.57 -22.45
C PRO A 219 8.12 15.33 -21.67
N LYS A 220 9.40 14.93 -21.79
CA LYS A 220 10.50 15.57 -21.05
C LYS A 220 10.60 17.07 -21.31
N ASP A 221 10.27 17.52 -22.52
CA ASP A 221 10.32 18.93 -22.92
C ASP A 221 9.15 19.74 -22.34
N ALA A 222 7.96 19.13 -22.25
CA ALA A 222 6.80 19.73 -21.58
C ALA A 222 7.01 19.86 -20.06
N LYS A 223 7.78 18.95 -19.42
CA LYS A 223 8.19 19.11 -18.02
C LYS A 223 9.13 20.31 -17.82
N LYS A 224 10.05 20.54 -18.77
CA LYS A 224 10.96 21.70 -18.75
C LYS A 224 10.17 23.01 -18.94
N GLU A 225 9.23 23.06 -19.89
CA GLU A 225 8.38 24.24 -20.10
C GLU A 225 7.47 24.54 -18.91
N ALA A 226 6.85 23.51 -18.31
CA ALA A 226 6.03 23.67 -17.12
C ALA A 226 6.85 24.15 -15.90
N ALA A 227 8.07 23.63 -15.71
CA ALA A 227 8.98 24.08 -14.66
C ALA A 227 9.46 25.52 -14.89
N ALA A 228 9.81 25.87 -16.13
CA ALA A 228 10.22 27.22 -16.53
C ALA A 228 9.09 28.25 -16.38
N GLN A 229 7.85 27.89 -16.75
CA GLN A 229 6.67 28.73 -16.54
C GLN A 229 6.34 28.91 -15.05
N THR A 230 6.54 27.87 -14.24
CA THR A 230 6.32 27.95 -12.79
C THR A 230 7.38 28.84 -12.11
N GLN A 231 8.65 28.73 -12.52
CA GLN A 231 9.72 29.62 -12.06
C GLN A 231 9.49 31.07 -12.50
N ALA A 232 9.10 31.30 -13.76
CA ALA A 232 8.76 32.63 -14.26
C ALA A 232 7.59 33.24 -13.48
N ALA A 233 6.52 32.48 -13.23
CA ALA A 233 5.37 32.94 -12.44
C ALA A 233 5.74 33.30 -10.98
N SER A 234 6.64 32.53 -10.36
CA SER A 234 7.14 32.82 -9.01
C SER A 234 8.08 34.04 -8.95
N GLN A 235 8.85 34.31 -10.01
CA GLN A 235 9.69 35.50 -10.13
C GLN A 235 8.87 36.76 -10.43
N THR A 236 7.81 36.67 -11.23
CA THR A 236 6.90 37.80 -11.49
C THR A 236 6.12 38.21 -10.22
N GLN A 237 5.75 37.25 -9.36
CA GLN A 237 5.13 37.55 -8.05
C GLN A 237 6.12 38.11 -7.02
N ALA A 238 7.41 37.77 -7.11
CA ALA A 238 8.45 38.35 -6.28
C ALA A 238 8.77 39.80 -6.72
N ALA A 239 8.84 40.06 -8.02
CA ALA A 239 9.05 41.39 -8.59
C ALA A 239 7.88 42.35 -8.28
N SER A 240 6.63 41.89 -8.37
CA SER A 240 5.46 42.74 -8.04
C SER A 240 5.37 43.12 -6.55
N LYS A 241 6.05 42.37 -5.67
CA LYS A 241 6.16 42.70 -4.23
C LYS A 241 7.36 43.60 -3.91
N GLN A 242 8.35 43.70 -4.79
CA GLN A 242 9.48 44.63 -4.63
C GLN A 242 9.18 46.03 -5.22
N ASP A 243 8.37 46.13 -6.27
CA ASP A 243 8.06 47.42 -6.92
C ASP A 243 7.03 48.29 -6.16
N THR A 244 6.44 47.80 -5.06
CA THR A 244 5.61 48.64 -4.16
C THR A 244 6.40 49.25 -3.00
N ALA A 245 7.71 49.02 -2.92
CA ALA A 245 8.53 49.52 -1.82
C ALA A 245 9.92 50.01 -2.25
N ALA A 246 10.01 50.98 -3.18
CA ALA A 246 11.15 51.92 -3.20
C ALA A 246 10.95 53.11 -4.16
N ALA A 247 10.95 54.31 -3.58
CA ALA A 247 11.35 55.58 -4.21
C ALA A 247 12.44 56.20 -3.28
N PRO A 248 13.33 57.10 -3.77
CA PRO A 248 14.75 56.76 -3.86
C PRO A 248 15.67 57.60 -2.95
N ALA A 249 16.90 57.12 -2.72
CA ALA A 249 18.00 57.97 -2.24
C ALA A 249 19.40 57.47 -2.66
N LYS A 250 20.04 58.28 -3.52
CA LYS A 250 21.45 58.78 -3.52
C LYS A 250 22.67 57.82 -3.47
N ALA A 251 23.39 57.84 -4.60
CA ALA A 251 24.73 58.41 -4.85
C ALA A 251 26.03 57.82 -4.26
N GLU A 252 27.08 57.90 -5.11
CA GLU A 252 28.55 57.80 -4.89
C GLU A 252 29.16 56.40 -4.74
N THR A 253 30.34 56.04 -5.28
CA THR A 253 31.38 56.70 -6.09
C THR A 253 32.23 55.63 -6.80
N ALA A 254 32.93 56.03 -7.86
CA ALA A 254 33.78 55.22 -8.74
C ALA A 254 35.24 55.06 -8.26
N LYS A 255 35.94 54.07 -8.83
CA LYS A 255 37.38 53.99 -9.23
C LYS A 255 37.91 52.55 -9.04
N ALA A 256 38.89 52.01 -9.76
CA ALA A 256 39.54 52.26 -11.04
C ALA A 256 40.44 51.02 -11.27
N ALA A 257 40.71 50.69 -12.52
CA ALA A 257 41.57 49.58 -12.92
C ALA A 257 43.05 49.85 -12.63
N ASP A 258 43.86 48.80 -12.40
CA ASP A 258 45.10 48.65 -13.15
C ASP A 258 45.66 47.20 -13.15
N SER A 259 46.44 46.97 -14.20
CA SER A 259 46.95 45.72 -14.77
C SER A 259 48.19 45.13 -14.08
N LYS A 260 48.40 43.81 -14.25
CA LYS A 260 49.73 43.20 -14.52
C LYS A 260 49.62 41.73 -14.94
N ALA A 261 50.27 41.41 -16.06
CA ALA A 261 50.45 40.07 -16.61
C ALA A 261 51.77 39.46 -16.12
N ALA A 262 51.81 38.14 -15.86
CA ALA A 262 52.87 37.23 -16.31
C ALA A 262 52.66 35.76 -15.85
N ASP A 263 52.81 34.89 -16.85
CA ASP A 263 53.28 33.50 -16.90
C ASP A 263 52.39 32.24 -16.69
N PRO A 264 52.55 31.23 -17.58
CA PRO A 264 51.66 30.09 -17.69
C PRO A 264 52.22 28.89 -16.92
N LYS A 265 51.43 28.36 -15.98
CA LYS A 265 51.62 26.99 -15.48
C LYS A 265 50.32 26.22 -15.59
N ALA A 266 50.45 25.04 -16.20
CA ALA A 266 49.43 24.04 -16.39
C ALA A 266 48.52 23.91 -15.16
N ALA A 267 47.30 24.41 -15.28
CA ALA A 267 46.23 24.13 -14.36
C ALA A 267 45.47 22.93 -14.92
N ASP A 268 45.63 21.79 -14.26
CA ASP A 268 44.70 20.67 -14.33
C ASP A 268 43.28 21.21 -14.12
N THR A 269 42.55 21.36 -15.23
CA THR A 269 41.20 21.89 -15.22
C THR A 269 40.29 20.76 -14.78
N LYS A 270 40.05 20.67 -13.45
CA LYS A 270 38.83 20.02 -12.95
C LYS A 270 37.65 20.64 -13.69
N PRO A 271 36.74 19.85 -14.29
CA PRO A 271 35.65 20.40 -15.05
C PRO A 271 34.80 21.30 -14.16
N ASP A 272 34.70 22.55 -14.57
CA ASP A 272 33.89 23.59 -13.97
C ASP A 272 32.43 23.14 -13.96
N LYS A 273 31.93 22.76 -12.77
CA LYS A 273 30.56 22.27 -12.56
C LYS A 273 29.50 23.38 -12.69
N SER A 274 29.89 24.61 -13.02
CA SER A 274 28.99 25.77 -13.11
C SER A 274 28.43 26.05 -14.51
N LYS A 275 28.93 25.40 -15.57
CA LYS A 275 28.36 25.54 -16.92
C LYS A 275 27.15 24.62 -17.15
N PRO A 276 26.04 25.11 -17.73
CA PRO A 276 24.91 24.25 -18.08
C PRO A 276 25.38 23.20 -19.10
N LYS A 277 25.33 21.93 -18.70
CA LYS A 277 25.66 20.78 -19.56
C LYS A 277 24.86 20.85 -20.85
N THR A 278 25.52 20.64 -21.98
CA THR A 278 24.85 20.55 -23.28
C THR A 278 23.87 19.39 -23.32
N GLU A 279 22.86 19.46 -24.18
CA GLU A 279 21.83 18.40 -24.34
C GLU A 279 22.48 17.03 -24.60
N ALA A 280 23.56 16.99 -25.39
CA ALA A 280 24.34 15.79 -25.69
C ALA A 280 25.08 15.23 -24.47
N GLU A 281 25.65 16.10 -23.61
CA GLU A 281 26.31 15.67 -22.37
C GLU A 281 25.29 15.14 -21.36
N LYS A 282 24.12 15.77 -21.24
CA LYS A 282 23.01 15.28 -20.40
C LYS A 282 22.45 13.95 -20.92
N GLN A 283 22.30 13.78 -22.24
CA GLN A 283 21.86 12.52 -22.84
C GLN A 283 22.88 11.39 -22.61
N LYS A 284 24.17 11.69 -22.74
CA LYS A 284 25.25 10.73 -22.50
C LYS A 284 25.36 10.34 -21.02
N GLU A 285 25.19 11.30 -20.11
CA GLU A 285 25.14 11.05 -18.67
C GLU A 285 23.90 10.24 -18.26
N GLN A 286 22.73 10.56 -18.82
CA GLN A 286 21.52 9.74 -18.64
C GLN A 286 21.69 8.33 -19.19
N ALA A 287 22.29 8.16 -20.37
CA ALA A 287 22.58 6.85 -20.95
C ALA A 287 23.55 6.05 -20.08
N LYS A 288 24.58 6.71 -19.53
CA LYS A 288 25.51 6.10 -18.58
C LYS A 288 24.80 5.68 -17.29
N GLN A 289 23.98 6.56 -16.70
CA GLN A 289 23.24 6.25 -15.48
C GLN A 289 22.19 5.15 -15.70
N ARG A 290 21.61 5.04 -16.91
CA ARG A 290 20.74 3.93 -17.31
C ARG A 290 21.50 2.61 -17.37
N ALA A 291 22.68 2.61 -17.98
CA ALA A 291 23.54 1.44 -18.06
C ALA A 291 23.97 0.98 -16.67
N GLU A 292 24.36 1.92 -15.80
CA GLU A 292 24.70 1.64 -14.39
C GLU A 292 23.51 1.08 -13.60
N ASN A 293 22.32 1.67 -13.73
CA ASN A 293 21.11 1.17 -13.09
C ASN A 293 20.71 -0.21 -13.60
N LYS A 294 20.86 -0.47 -14.90
CA LYS A 294 20.61 -1.79 -15.50
C LYS A 294 21.60 -2.83 -14.97
N ALA A 295 22.89 -2.51 -14.95
CA ALA A 295 23.93 -3.38 -14.40
C ALA A 295 23.71 -3.67 -12.91
N LYS A 296 23.31 -2.66 -12.12
CA LYS A 296 22.95 -2.85 -10.70
C LYS A 296 21.77 -3.80 -10.53
N ARG A 297 20.72 -3.67 -11.36
CA ARG A 297 19.55 -4.56 -11.35
C ARG A 297 19.91 -5.98 -11.76
N GLU A 298 20.74 -6.16 -12.80
CA GLU A 298 21.20 -7.48 -13.25
C GLU A 298 22.06 -8.17 -12.19
N LYS A 299 22.96 -7.43 -11.53
CA LYS A 299 23.76 -7.94 -10.40
C LYS A 299 22.86 -8.38 -9.25
N LYS A 300 21.92 -7.54 -8.82
CA LYS A 300 20.95 -7.89 -7.76
C LYS A 300 20.11 -9.11 -8.14
N ARG A 301 19.66 -9.21 -9.40
CA ARG A 301 18.95 -10.38 -9.91
C ARG A 301 19.80 -11.65 -9.80
N ALA A 302 21.06 -11.60 -10.19
CA ALA A 302 21.96 -12.76 -10.09
C ALA A 302 22.20 -13.19 -8.64
N GLU A 303 22.35 -12.23 -7.73
CA GLU A 303 22.46 -12.46 -6.29
C GLU A 303 21.19 -13.12 -5.73
N GLU A 304 20.00 -12.59 -6.05
CA GLU A 304 18.71 -13.17 -5.68
C GLU A 304 18.53 -14.61 -6.21
N VAL A 305 18.85 -14.84 -7.48
CA VAL A 305 18.77 -16.17 -8.10
C VAL A 305 19.67 -17.16 -7.37
N ALA A 306 20.93 -16.79 -7.12
CA ALA A 306 21.89 -17.65 -6.43
C ALA A 306 21.42 -17.96 -5.00
N LEU A 307 20.98 -16.95 -4.28
CA LEU A 307 20.48 -17.06 -2.91
C LEU A 307 19.25 -17.97 -2.83
N TYR A 308 18.23 -17.76 -3.66
CA TYR A 308 16.98 -18.52 -3.57
C TYR A 308 17.05 -19.89 -4.23
N THR A 309 18.08 -20.18 -5.03
CA THR A 309 18.28 -21.52 -5.61
C THR A 309 19.21 -22.39 -4.76
N LYS A 310 20.27 -21.82 -4.17
CA LYS A 310 21.33 -22.59 -3.48
C LYS A 310 21.70 -22.07 -2.09
N GLY A 311 21.23 -20.88 -1.73
CA GLY A 311 21.60 -20.23 -0.47
C GLY A 311 20.94 -20.87 0.74
N SER A 312 21.59 -20.69 1.89
CA SER A 312 21.08 -21.13 3.18
C SER A 312 19.98 -20.20 3.71
N TYR A 313 19.24 -20.68 4.71
CA TYR A 313 18.26 -19.85 5.41
C TYR A 313 18.91 -18.66 6.12
N TYR A 314 20.11 -18.84 6.69
CA TYR A 314 20.86 -17.78 7.35
C TYR A 314 21.28 -16.68 6.36
N GLU A 315 21.84 -17.05 5.21
CA GLU A 315 22.16 -16.09 4.14
C GLU A 315 20.92 -15.34 3.69
N SER A 316 19.77 -16.02 3.61
CA SER A 316 18.50 -15.38 3.28
C SER A 316 18.08 -14.36 4.33
N ILE A 317 18.28 -14.63 5.63
CA ILE A 317 18.03 -13.64 6.70
C ILE A 317 18.96 -12.44 6.57
N VAL A 318 20.26 -12.66 6.34
CA VAL A 318 21.24 -11.57 6.21
C VAL A 318 20.87 -10.67 5.03
N TYR A 319 20.56 -11.26 3.88
CA TYR A 319 20.10 -10.54 2.69
C TYR A 319 18.85 -9.70 2.99
N ARG A 320 17.81 -10.32 3.59
CA ARG A 320 16.54 -9.64 3.90
C ARG A 320 16.69 -8.57 4.97
N THR A 321 17.61 -8.73 5.91
CA THR A 321 17.90 -7.71 6.93
C THR A 321 18.50 -6.47 6.28
N LYS A 322 19.43 -6.65 5.34
CA LYS A 322 20.02 -5.54 4.59
C LYS A 322 18.96 -4.83 3.74
N GLU A 323 18.18 -5.58 2.98
CA GLU A 323 17.06 -5.03 2.19
C GLU A 323 16.06 -4.29 3.08
N TYR A 324 15.72 -4.83 4.26
CA TYR A 324 14.81 -4.17 5.19
C TYR A 324 15.32 -2.81 5.65
N MET A 325 16.61 -2.70 5.97
CA MET A 325 17.21 -1.41 6.37
C MET A 325 17.25 -0.39 5.22
N GLU A 326 17.43 -0.86 3.98
CA GLU A 326 17.38 -0.02 2.78
C GLU A 326 15.95 0.44 2.44
N ASP A 327 14.95 -0.43 2.64
CA ASP A 327 13.55 -0.19 2.31
C ASP A 327 12.80 0.61 3.37
N LEU A 328 13.17 0.48 4.66
CA LEU A 328 12.42 1.06 5.78
C LEU A 328 12.19 2.58 5.67
N PRO A 329 13.17 3.42 5.26
CA PRO A 329 12.94 4.85 5.04
C PRO A 329 11.89 5.15 3.96
N PHE A 330 11.67 4.22 3.02
CA PHE A 330 10.73 4.37 1.91
C PHE A 330 9.38 3.65 2.14
N ALA A 331 9.23 2.91 3.24
CA ALA A 331 8.01 2.17 3.59
C ALA A 331 6.76 3.06 3.72
N GLY A 332 6.94 4.38 3.90
CA GLY A 332 5.85 5.35 3.82
C GLY A 332 5.07 5.30 2.50
N GLY A 333 5.72 4.99 1.36
CA GLY A 333 5.12 5.05 0.02
C GLY A 333 3.88 4.18 -0.17
N LEU A 334 3.96 2.88 0.15
CA LEU A 334 2.79 1.99 0.09
C LEU A 334 1.73 2.38 1.13
N SER A 335 2.19 2.87 2.29
CA SER A 335 1.33 3.25 3.41
C SER A 335 0.33 4.35 3.00
N PHE A 336 0.73 5.23 2.09
CA PHE A 336 -0.09 6.29 1.53
C PHE A 336 -1.14 5.81 0.52
N LEU A 337 -0.80 4.82 -0.31
CA LEU A 337 -1.73 4.21 -1.26
C LEU A 337 -2.82 3.39 -0.54
N ALA A 338 -2.50 2.83 0.63
CA ALA A 338 -3.45 2.10 1.47
C ALA A 338 -4.40 3.02 2.27
N LEU A 339 -4.00 4.26 2.59
CA LEU A 339 -4.76 5.16 3.46
C LEU A 339 -6.19 5.47 2.94
N PRO A 340 -6.42 5.81 1.66
CA PRO A 340 -7.77 5.99 1.13
C PRO A 340 -8.67 4.75 1.31
N MET A 341 -8.12 3.56 1.13
CA MET A 341 -8.87 2.31 1.35
C MET A 341 -9.20 2.10 2.83
N PHE A 342 -8.27 2.41 3.74
CA PHE A 342 -8.54 2.40 5.18
C PHE A 342 -9.69 3.35 5.54
N LEU A 343 -9.71 4.53 4.94
CA LEU A 343 -10.75 5.54 5.19
C LEU A 343 -12.12 5.13 4.64
N ILE A 344 -12.17 4.51 3.46
CA ILE A 344 -13.40 3.91 2.92
C ILE A 344 -13.91 2.81 3.85
N GLY A 345 -13.00 1.95 4.33
CA GLY A 345 -13.32 0.92 5.32
C GLY A 345 -13.87 1.51 6.63
N PHE A 346 -13.23 2.57 7.13
CA PHE A 346 -13.68 3.30 8.30
C PHE A 346 -15.10 3.87 8.09
N TRP A 347 -15.33 4.48 6.93
CA TRP A 347 -16.63 5.02 6.54
C TRP A 347 -17.73 3.96 6.48
N PHE A 348 -17.47 2.77 5.91
CA PHE A 348 -18.46 1.68 5.85
C PHE A 348 -18.98 1.27 7.22
N VAL A 349 -18.14 1.34 8.26
CA VAL A 349 -18.55 1.02 9.63
C VAL A 349 -19.20 2.22 10.30
N ARG A 350 -18.60 3.42 10.21
CA ARG A 350 -19.12 4.63 10.88
C ARG A 350 -20.44 5.14 10.29
N SER A 351 -20.71 4.84 9.03
CA SER A 351 -22.01 5.12 8.38
C SER A 351 -23.13 4.19 8.86
N GLY A 352 -22.83 3.13 9.61
CA GLY A 352 -23.81 2.13 10.01
C GLY A 352 -24.09 1.07 8.94
N VAL A 353 -23.50 1.18 7.74
CA VAL A 353 -23.72 0.23 6.62
C VAL A 353 -23.35 -1.20 7.02
N ILE A 354 -22.20 -1.38 7.67
CA ILE A 354 -21.79 -2.70 8.21
C ILE A 354 -22.61 -3.09 9.44
N GLY A 355 -23.20 -2.12 10.14
CA GLY A 355 -24.17 -2.34 11.23
C GLY A 355 -25.45 -3.03 10.74
N ASN A 356 -25.94 -2.65 9.57
CA ASN A 356 -27.21 -3.15 9.01
C ASN A 356 -27.06 -3.58 7.54
N ILE A 357 -26.15 -4.52 7.28
CA ILE A 357 -25.79 -4.94 5.90
C ILE A 357 -27.03 -5.30 5.06
N LYS A 358 -28.01 -6.01 5.63
CA LYS A 358 -29.23 -6.44 4.93
C LYS A 358 -30.04 -5.26 4.38
N GLU A 359 -30.18 -4.19 5.16
CA GLU A 359 -30.90 -2.97 4.76
C GLU A 359 -30.15 -2.20 3.70
N HIS A 360 -28.82 -2.31 3.69
CA HIS A 360 -27.93 -1.65 2.73
C HIS A 360 -27.52 -2.53 1.54
N LEU A 361 -28.15 -3.70 1.33
CA LEU A 361 -27.91 -4.53 0.14
C LEU A 361 -28.07 -3.77 -1.19
N PRO A 362 -29.01 -2.82 -1.38
CA PRO A 362 -29.08 -2.02 -2.60
C PRO A 362 -27.81 -1.22 -2.88
N LEU A 363 -27.13 -0.70 -1.85
CA LEU A 363 -25.84 -0.02 -1.99
C LEU A 363 -24.76 -1.00 -2.48
N PHE A 364 -24.66 -2.19 -1.89
CA PHE A 364 -23.70 -3.20 -2.32
C PHE A 364 -23.98 -3.68 -3.75
N ARG A 365 -25.25 -3.86 -4.14
CA ARG A 365 -25.59 -4.17 -5.53
C ARG A 365 -25.16 -3.06 -6.48
N LYS A 366 -25.44 -1.79 -6.13
CA LYS A 366 -25.00 -0.64 -6.91
C LYS A 366 -23.49 -0.61 -7.07
N LEU A 367 -22.73 -0.80 -5.99
CA LEU A 367 -21.26 -0.85 -6.04
C LEU A 367 -20.76 -2.04 -6.87
N ALA A 368 -21.40 -3.20 -6.78
CA ALA A 368 -21.04 -4.37 -7.58
C ALA A 368 -21.30 -4.15 -9.08
N ILE A 369 -22.40 -3.48 -9.48
CA ILE A 369 -22.71 -3.23 -10.90
C ILE A 369 -21.98 -2.01 -11.48
N THR A 370 -21.45 -1.11 -10.65
CA THR A 370 -20.69 0.07 -11.13
C THR A 370 -19.19 -0.09 -10.95
N ALA A 371 -18.72 -0.29 -9.72
CA ALA A 371 -17.30 -0.27 -9.41
C ALA A 371 -16.56 -1.48 -10.01
N LEU A 372 -17.18 -2.66 -10.03
CA LEU A 372 -16.56 -3.85 -10.62
C LEU A 372 -16.37 -3.70 -12.14
N PRO A 373 -17.38 -3.36 -12.97
CA PRO A 373 -17.16 -3.13 -14.40
C PRO A 373 -16.18 -1.99 -14.68
N ILE A 374 -16.25 -0.87 -13.96
CA ILE A 374 -15.31 0.25 -14.14
C ILE A 374 -13.87 -0.24 -13.90
N GLY A 375 -13.60 -0.87 -12.76
CA GLY A 375 -12.26 -1.35 -12.44
C GLY A 375 -11.76 -2.45 -13.36
N LEU A 376 -12.64 -3.35 -13.79
CA LEU A 376 -12.33 -4.41 -14.74
C LEU A 376 -11.99 -3.83 -16.12
N LEU A 377 -12.78 -2.89 -16.64
CA LEU A 377 -12.53 -2.25 -17.94
C LEU A 377 -11.19 -1.51 -17.94
N MET A 378 -10.84 -0.80 -16.86
CA MET A 378 -9.54 -0.14 -16.74
C MET A 378 -8.38 -1.14 -16.69
N THR A 379 -8.57 -2.25 -15.97
CA THR A 379 -7.56 -3.33 -15.93
C THR A 379 -7.42 -4.02 -17.29
N LEU A 380 -8.52 -4.30 -17.99
CA LEU A 380 -8.49 -4.88 -19.33
C LEU A 380 -7.85 -3.92 -20.35
N ALA A 381 -8.15 -2.62 -20.25
CA ALA A 381 -7.49 -1.60 -21.06
C ALA A 381 -5.98 -1.59 -20.80
N SER A 382 -5.55 -1.66 -19.54
CA SER A 382 -4.13 -1.83 -19.18
C SER A 382 -3.49 -3.06 -19.83
N VAL A 383 -4.13 -4.23 -19.73
CA VAL A 383 -3.64 -5.47 -20.33
C VAL A 383 -3.55 -5.35 -21.86
N SER A 384 -4.54 -4.71 -22.50
CA SER A 384 -4.56 -4.54 -23.95
C SER A 384 -3.47 -3.59 -24.46
N LEU A 385 -3.11 -2.59 -23.65
CA LEU A 385 -2.09 -1.59 -23.98
C LEU A 385 -0.67 -2.10 -23.75
N THR A 386 -0.48 -3.15 -22.94
CA THR A 386 0.84 -3.72 -22.72
C THR A 386 0.72 -5.20 -22.40
N SER A 387 1.12 -6.02 -23.37
CA SER A 387 1.16 -7.46 -23.19
C SER A 387 2.48 -7.98 -22.62
N SER A 388 3.48 -7.16 -22.27
CA SER A 388 4.60 -7.51 -21.35
C SER A 388 5.41 -6.25 -21.02
N PHE A 389 5.54 -5.88 -19.73
CA PHE A 389 6.38 -4.74 -19.30
C PHE A 389 7.89 -5.07 -19.29
N LEU A 390 8.28 -6.34 -19.41
CA LEU A 390 9.68 -6.80 -19.37
C LEU A 390 10.55 -6.23 -20.50
N ASN A 391 9.97 -5.94 -21.67
CA ASN A 391 10.66 -5.34 -22.83
C ASN A 391 10.06 -3.99 -23.23
N ALA A 392 9.20 -3.42 -22.39
CA ALA A 392 8.58 -2.14 -22.65
C ALA A 392 9.61 -1.04 -22.48
N ASP A 393 9.80 -0.22 -23.51
CA ASP A 393 10.54 1.01 -23.38
C ASP A 393 9.72 1.98 -22.49
N TRP A 394 10.10 2.07 -21.21
CA TRP A 394 9.43 2.89 -20.21
C TRP A 394 9.54 4.39 -20.49
N ASP A 395 10.27 4.81 -21.52
CA ASP A 395 10.22 6.18 -22.04
C ASP A 395 8.98 6.45 -22.92
N LYS A 396 8.29 5.40 -23.37
CA LYS A 396 7.08 5.52 -24.19
C LYS A 396 5.82 5.76 -23.34
N THR A 397 4.87 6.48 -23.93
CA THR A 397 3.59 6.84 -23.32
C THR A 397 2.72 5.61 -23.02
N ALA A 398 2.73 4.59 -23.88
CA ALA A 398 1.84 3.43 -23.77
C ALA A 398 2.07 2.57 -22.51
N PRO A 399 3.30 2.15 -22.14
CA PRO A 399 3.55 1.41 -20.89
C PRO A 399 3.17 2.18 -19.62
N ARG A 400 3.38 3.50 -19.61
CA ARG A 400 3.03 4.37 -18.48
C ARG A 400 1.51 4.50 -18.31
N LEU A 401 0.79 4.65 -19.42
CA LEU A 401 -0.67 4.68 -19.42
C LEU A 401 -1.24 3.34 -18.96
N ALA A 402 -0.69 2.22 -19.44
CA ALA A 402 -1.09 0.89 -19.00
C ALA A 402 -0.91 0.71 -17.47
N GLN A 403 0.22 1.16 -16.91
CA GLN A 403 0.44 1.11 -15.46
C GLN A 403 -0.55 1.99 -14.69
N ALA A 404 -0.82 3.20 -15.16
CA ALA A 404 -1.80 4.11 -14.54
C ALA A 404 -3.21 3.51 -14.54
N LEU A 405 -3.66 2.98 -15.68
CA LEU A 405 -4.96 2.33 -15.83
C LEU A 405 -5.09 1.11 -14.91
N PHE A 406 -4.01 0.33 -14.77
CA PHE A 406 -3.97 -0.78 -13.83
C PHE A 406 -4.18 -0.29 -12.40
N GLN A 407 -3.38 0.69 -11.95
CA GLN A 407 -3.45 1.25 -10.59
C GLN A 407 -4.81 1.88 -10.27
N TRP A 408 -5.39 2.63 -11.22
CA TRP A 408 -6.75 3.17 -11.07
C TRP A 408 -7.81 2.08 -11.04
N GLY A 409 -7.65 1.01 -11.83
CA GLY A 409 -8.61 -0.09 -11.89
C GLY A 409 -8.68 -0.93 -10.62
N MET A 410 -7.56 -1.09 -9.90
CA MET A 410 -7.48 -1.99 -8.72
C MET A 410 -8.48 -1.63 -7.63
N MET A 411 -8.66 -0.33 -7.38
CA MET A 411 -9.48 0.20 -6.30
C MET A 411 -10.98 -0.03 -6.49
N PRO A 412 -11.62 0.45 -7.58
CA PRO A 412 -13.03 0.18 -7.84
C PRO A 412 -13.30 -1.32 -8.01
N GLN A 413 -12.36 -2.09 -8.59
CA GLN A 413 -12.49 -3.55 -8.70
C GLN A 413 -12.49 -4.23 -7.32
N SER A 414 -11.63 -3.81 -6.39
CA SER A 414 -11.62 -4.33 -5.01
C SER A 414 -12.91 -4.00 -4.25
N ILE A 415 -13.41 -2.77 -4.35
CA ILE A 415 -14.71 -2.37 -3.77
C ILE A 415 -15.84 -3.21 -4.37
N GLY A 416 -15.80 -3.42 -5.69
CA GLY A 416 -16.71 -4.28 -6.43
C GLY A 416 -16.69 -5.73 -5.94
N TYR A 417 -15.51 -6.31 -5.64
CA TYR A 417 -15.39 -7.65 -5.08
C TYR A 417 -16.00 -7.76 -3.69
N VAL A 418 -15.69 -6.83 -2.79
CA VAL A 418 -16.30 -6.81 -1.44
C VAL A 418 -17.82 -6.74 -1.56
N ALA A 419 -18.32 -5.86 -2.43
CA ALA A 419 -19.75 -5.67 -2.62
C ALA A 419 -20.44 -6.90 -3.23
N LEU A 420 -19.81 -7.54 -4.23
CA LEU A 420 -20.30 -8.77 -4.85
C LEU A 420 -20.33 -9.93 -3.85
N LEU A 421 -19.25 -10.11 -3.07
CA LEU A 421 -19.18 -11.15 -2.04
C LEU A 421 -20.24 -10.96 -0.96
N ILE A 422 -20.48 -9.72 -0.52
CA ILE A 422 -21.55 -9.41 0.42
C ILE A 422 -22.91 -9.75 -0.21
N CYS A 423 -23.18 -9.32 -1.44
CA CYS A 423 -24.45 -9.67 -2.10
C CYS A 423 -24.64 -11.18 -2.22
N PHE A 424 -23.59 -11.91 -2.61
CA PHE A 424 -23.64 -13.35 -2.78
C PHE A 424 -23.83 -14.08 -1.45
N LEU A 425 -23.18 -13.62 -0.37
CA LEU A 425 -23.33 -14.18 0.98
C LEU A 425 -24.79 -14.15 1.48
N TYR A 426 -25.59 -13.20 1.01
CA TYR A 426 -27.02 -13.08 1.32
C TYR A 426 -27.93 -13.95 0.44
N THR A 427 -27.36 -14.80 -0.43
CA THR A 427 -28.09 -15.86 -1.14
C THR A 427 -27.94 -17.20 -0.42
N PRO A 428 -28.87 -18.16 -0.57
CA PRO A 428 -28.74 -19.49 0.05
C PRO A 428 -27.46 -20.21 -0.36
N LEU A 429 -27.11 -20.14 -1.65
CA LEU A 429 -25.92 -20.76 -2.20
C LEU A 429 -24.64 -20.10 -1.66
N GLY A 430 -24.56 -18.77 -1.67
CA GLY A 430 -23.38 -18.07 -1.20
C GLY A 430 -23.16 -18.22 0.30
N LYS A 431 -24.22 -18.28 1.11
CA LYS A 431 -24.11 -18.63 2.54
C LYS A 431 -23.48 -20.01 2.73
N LYS A 432 -23.93 -21.02 1.96
CA LYS A 432 -23.37 -22.38 2.02
C LYS A 432 -21.90 -22.41 1.61
N LEU A 433 -21.56 -21.81 0.45
CA LEU A 433 -20.22 -21.89 -0.13
C LEU A 433 -19.18 -21.01 0.59
N LEU A 434 -19.56 -19.81 1.05
CA LEU A 434 -18.61 -18.87 1.64
C LEU A 434 -18.47 -19.03 3.16
N SER A 435 -19.44 -19.62 3.86
CA SER A 435 -19.37 -19.75 5.32
C SER A 435 -18.12 -20.46 5.86
N PRO A 436 -17.52 -21.47 5.19
CA PRO A 436 -16.28 -22.08 5.67
C PRO A 436 -15.09 -21.12 5.70
N LEU A 437 -15.07 -20.09 4.85
CA LEU A 437 -13.99 -19.09 4.80
C LEU A 437 -13.87 -18.30 6.11
N ARG A 438 -14.93 -18.27 6.93
CA ARG A 438 -14.89 -17.61 8.25
C ARG A 438 -13.77 -18.13 9.14
N TYR A 439 -13.45 -19.43 9.06
CA TYR A 439 -12.41 -20.01 9.91
C TYR A 439 -11.03 -19.48 9.52
N ALA A 440 -10.76 -19.42 8.21
CA ALA A 440 -9.52 -18.85 7.71
C ALA A 440 -9.40 -17.36 8.05
N GLY A 441 -10.50 -16.59 7.94
CA GLY A 441 -10.50 -15.16 8.23
C GLY A 441 -10.42 -14.80 9.72
N GLN A 442 -10.88 -15.66 10.62
CA GLN A 442 -10.68 -15.50 12.07
C GLN A 442 -9.22 -15.72 12.50
N MET A 443 -8.45 -16.43 11.67
CA MET A 443 -7.02 -16.70 11.83
C MET A 443 -6.21 -16.02 10.73
N ALA A 444 -6.61 -14.82 10.28
CA ALA A 444 -6.01 -14.19 9.12
C ALA A 444 -4.51 -13.88 9.25
N LEU A 445 -4.04 -13.42 10.41
CA LEU A 445 -2.62 -13.18 10.65
C LEU A 445 -1.85 -14.50 10.68
N THR A 446 -2.35 -15.50 11.40
CA THR A 446 -1.72 -16.84 11.43
C THR A 446 -1.65 -17.45 10.03
N ASN A 447 -2.74 -17.44 9.27
CA ASN A 447 -2.80 -18.03 7.94
C ASN A 447 -1.96 -17.26 6.92
N TYR A 448 -1.89 -15.92 7.02
CA TYR A 448 -1.00 -15.13 6.17
C TYR A 448 0.46 -15.51 6.39
N ILE A 449 0.94 -15.46 7.64
CA ILE A 449 2.34 -15.76 7.97
C ILE A 449 2.69 -17.20 7.60
N THR A 450 1.83 -18.17 7.95
CA THR A 450 2.10 -19.59 7.65
C THR A 450 2.01 -19.89 6.16
N ALA A 451 1.12 -19.25 5.38
CA ALA A 451 1.07 -19.44 3.93
C ALA A 451 2.36 -18.95 3.26
N ASN A 452 2.86 -17.78 3.66
CA ASN A 452 4.12 -17.25 3.14
C ASN A 452 5.32 -18.10 3.59
N ALA A 453 5.34 -18.57 4.84
CA ALA A 453 6.40 -19.46 5.32
C ALA A 453 6.43 -20.81 4.58
N ILE A 454 5.26 -21.42 4.34
CA ILE A 454 5.13 -22.65 3.55
C ILE A 454 5.56 -22.39 2.11
N GLY A 455 5.12 -21.27 1.50
CA GLY A 455 5.54 -20.87 0.16
C GLY A 455 7.06 -20.73 0.07
N MET A 456 7.65 -19.94 0.97
CA MET A 456 9.08 -19.70 0.96
C MET A 456 9.88 -20.98 1.18
N TRP A 457 9.47 -21.83 2.12
CA TRP A 457 10.09 -23.13 2.34
C TRP A 457 9.93 -24.07 1.12
N PHE A 458 8.78 -24.07 0.45
CA PHE A 458 8.57 -24.91 -0.73
C PHE A 458 9.47 -24.50 -1.92
N PHE A 459 9.57 -23.20 -2.19
CA PHE A 459 10.30 -22.73 -3.37
C PHE A 459 11.81 -22.57 -3.12
N SER A 460 12.23 -22.03 -1.98
CA SER A 460 13.63 -21.69 -1.74
C SER A 460 14.58 -22.89 -1.70
N GLY A 461 15.85 -22.65 -2.03
CA GLY A 461 16.93 -23.62 -2.01
C GLY A 461 17.23 -24.22 -0.63
N TYR A 462 16.95 -23.48 0.46
CA TYR A 462 17.08 -24.00 1.82
C TYR A 462 15.91 -24.90 2.26
N GLY A 463 14.85 -25.00 1.46
CA GLY A 463 13.72 -25.87 1.72
C GLY A 463 13.62 -26.99 0.68
N LEU A 464 12.59 -26.98 -0.17
CA LEU A 464 12.40 -28.03 -1.20
C LEU A 464 13.00 -27.69 -2.57
N GLY A 465 13.50 -26.47 -2.79
CA GLY A 465 14.29 -26.12 -3.98
C GLY A 465 13.50 -25.98 -5.29
N TYR A 466 12.18 -25.76 -5.24
CA TYR A 466 11.34 -25.64 -6.45
C TYR A 466 11.34 -24.24 -7.11
N TRP A 467 12.24 -23.35 -6.72
CA TRP A 467 12.37 -21.99 -7.24
C TRP A 467 12.54 -22.01 -8.77
N GLY A 468 11.70 -21.30 -9.51
CA GLY A 468 11.70 -21.29 -10.98
C GLY A 468 11.23 -22.58 -11.68
N HIS A 469 10.92 -23.66 -10.95
CA HIS A 469 10.57 -24.97 -11.53
C HIS A 469 9.07 -25.19 -11.68
N VAL A 470 8.23 -24.47 -10.92
CA VAL A 470 6.77 -24.64 -10.97
C VAL A 470 6.15 -23.66 -11.96
N PRO A 471 5.49 -24.16 -13.03
CA PRO A 471 4.84 -23.30 -14.01
C PRO A 471 3.60 -22.62 -13.39
N ARG A 472 3.10 -21.54 -14.03
CA ARG A 472 2.07 -20.68 -13.42
C ARG A 472 0.81 -21.44 -13.00
N ALA A 473 0.31 -22.37 -13.83
CA ALA A 473 -0.85 -23.17 -13.47
C ALA A 473 -0.58 -24.06 -12.24
N GLY A 474 0.63 -24.62 -12.13
CA GLY A 474 1.05 -25.39 -10.96
C GLY A 474 1.10 -24.57 -9.68
N GLN A 475 1.47 -23.28 -9.77
CA GLN A 475 1.44 -22.36 -8.62
C GLN A 475 0.01 -22.12 -8.11
N VAL A 476 -0.99 -22.06 -8.99
CA VAL A 476 -2.40 -21.97 -8.61
C VAL A 476 -2.84 -23.21 -7.85
N VAL A 477 -2.46 -24.40 -8.33
CA VAL A 477 -2.76 -25.67 -7.66
C VAL A 477 -2.09 -25.72 -6.28
N PHE A 478 -0.82 -25.32 -6.18
CA PHE A 478 -0.10 -25.23 -4.92
C PHE A 478 -0.84 -24.35 -3.90
N VAL A 479 -1.25 -23.14 -4.30
CA VAL A 479 -2.01 -22.22 -3.43
C VAL A 479 -3.35 -22.83 -3.02
N ALA A 480 -4.08 -23.44 -3.96
CA ALA A 480 -5.36 -24.07 -3.66
C ALA A 480 -5.23 -25.20 -2.62
N VAL A 481 -4.21 -26.05 -2.77
CA VAL A 481 -3.94 -27.16 -1.83
C VAL A 481 -3.56 -26.62 -0.45
N VAL A 482 -2.57 -25.73 -0.37
CA VAL A 482 -2.12 -25.19 0.91
C VAL A 482 -3.24 -24.43 1.62
N PHE A 483 -4.02 -23.62 0.89
CA PHE A 483 -5.14 -22.91 1.48
C PHE A 483 -6.26 -23.84 1.95
N ALA A 484 -6.58 -24.91 1.20
CA ALA A 484 -7.56 -25.90 1.62
C ALA A 484 -7.13 -26.59 2.93
N VAL A 485 -5.85 -26.95 3.05
CA VAL A 485 -5.29 -27.49 4.29
C VAL A 485 -5.40 -26.47 5.43
N GLN A 486 -5.02 -25.20 5.19
CA GLN A 486 -5.16 -24.12 6.18
C GLN A 486 -6.61 -23.92 6.64
N MET A 487 -7.60 -24.06 5.76
CA MET A 487 -9.01 -23.98 6.13
C MET A 487 -9.42 -25.10 7.09
N VAL A 488 -9.00 -26.34 6.80
CA VAL A 488 -9.27 -27.50 7.66
C VAL A 488 -8.59 -27.33 9.01
N VAL A 489 -7.32 -26.93 9.01
CA VAL A 489 -6.54 -26.66 10.23
C VAL A 489 -7.18 -25.52 11.03
N SER A 490 -7.61 -24.43 10.39
CA SER A 490 -8.26 -23.31 11.06
C SER A 490 -9.59 -23.72 11.70
N TRP A 491 -10.39 -24.52 11.00
CA TRP A 491 -11.63 -25.07 11.55
C TRP A 491 -11.34 -25.97 12.77
N TRP A 492 -10.40 -26.90 12.64
CA TRP A 492 -10.00 -27.80 13.71
C TRP A 492 -9.43 -27.04 14.91
N TRP A 493 -8.59 -26.03 14.69
CA TRP A 493 -8.00 -25.20 15.74
C TRP A 493 -9.06 -24.40 16.48
N LEU A 494 -9.93 -23.70 15.75
CA LEU A 494 -10.98 -22.87 16.35
C LEU A 494 -12.07 -23.70 17.02
N SER A 495 -12.16 -25.01 16.78
CA SER A 495 -13.05 -25.87 17.57
C SER A 495 -12.57 -26.03 19.03
N ARG A 496 -11.26 -25.87 19.29
CA ARG A 496 -10.61 -26.04 20.61
C ARG A 496 -10.22 -24.72 21.26
N PHE A 497 -9.79 -23.76 20.45
CA PHE A 497 -9.24 -22.48 20.89
C PHE A 497 -10.11 -21.29 20.47
N ARG A 498 -9.97 -20.16 21.17
CA ARG A 498 -10.77 -18.94 20.91
C ARG A 498 -10.20 -18.07 19.79
N TYR A 499 -8.89 -18.15 19.56
CA TYR A 499 -8.15 -17.31 18.64
C TYR A 499 -7.09 -18.14 17.92
N GLY A 500 -6.65 -17.70 16.74
CA GLY A 500 -5.41 -18.24 16.16
C GLY A 500 -4.19 -17.89 17.03
N PRO A 501 -3.09 -18.64 16.93
CA PRO A 501 -1.89 -18.43 17.73
C PRO A 501 -1.36 -16.99 17.67
N LEU A 502 -1.17 -16.44 16.47
CA LEU A 502 -0.62 -15.09 16.33
C LEU A 502 -1.65 -14.02 16.70
N GLU A 503 -2.93 -14.26 16.45
CA GLU A 503 -4.01 -13.37 16.88
C GLU A 503 -4.09 -13.30 18.40
N TRP A 504 -3.86 -14.41 19.10
CA TRP A 504 -3.82 -14.46 20.55
C TRP A 504 -2.66 -13.64 21.12
N ILE A 505 -1.44 -13.83 20.61
CA ILE A 505 -0.26 -13.04 21.02
C ILE A 505 -0.51 -11.56 20.73
N TRP A 506 -0.99 -11.24 19.53
CA TRP A 506 -1.28 -9.87 19.13
C TRP A 506 -2.32 -9.20 20.04
N ARG A 507 -3.33 -9.96 20.47
CA ARG A 507 -4.36 -9.51 21.41
C ARG A 507 -3.81 -9.33 22.83
N ALA A 508 -2.90 -10.20 23.27
CA ALA A 508 -2.21 -10.06 24.54
C ALA A 508 -1.39 -8.76 24.61
N ILE A 509 -0.64 -8.45 23.54
CA ILE A 509 0.10 -7.18 23.40
C ILE A 509 -0.85 -5.98 23.42
N THR A 510 -1.96 -6.06 22.67
CA THR A 510 -2.96 -4.99 22.55
C THR A 510 -3.54 -4.58 23.90
N TYR A 511 -3.97 -5.56 24.70
CA TYR A 511 -4.66 -5.30 25.97
C TYR A 511 -3.75 -5.36 27.19
N TRP A 512 -2.46 -5.71 27.01
CA TRP A 512 -1.51 -5.94 28.09
C TRP A 512 -2.02 -6.95 29.13
N HIS A 513 -2.72 -7.97 28.63
CA HIS A 513 -3.34 -9.01 29.43
C HIS A 513 -3.46 -10.24 28.55
N VAL A 514 -3.06 -11.40 29.07
CA VAL A 514 -3.11 -12.67 28.34
C VAL A 514 -4.55 -13.20 28.39
N PRO A 515 -5.32 -13.15 27.28
CA PRO A 515 -6.68 -13.63 27.29
C PRO A 515 -6.70 -15.17 27.34
N PRO A 516 -7.77 -15.81 27.87
CA PRO A 516 -7.88 -17.26 27.88
C PRO A 516 -7.85 -17.82 26.45
N LEU A 517 -7.02 -18.83 26.23
CA LEU A 517 -6.80 -19.39 24.89
C LEU A 517 -7.79 -20.53 24.60
N ARG A 518 -8.06 -21.40 25.59
CA ARG A 518 -8.98 -22.54 25.42
C ARG A 518 -10.44 -22.10 25.59
N ARG A 519 -11.34 -22.80 24.90
CA ARG A 519 -12.78 -22.67 25.15
C ARG A 519 -13.08 -23.40 26.46
N GLY A 520 -13.74 -22.73 27.42
CA GLY A 520 -14.11 -23.30 28.73
C GLY A 520 -13.49 -22.63 29.97
N GLU A 521 -12.25 -22.12 29.89
CA GLU A 521 -11.48 -21.65 31.08
C GLU A 521 -12.10 -20.47 31.85
N SER A 522 -13.00 -19.69 31.24
CA SER A 522 -13.64 -18.54 31.92
C SER A 522 -14.73 -18.95 32.93
N SER A 523 -15.20 -20.21 32.90
CA SER A 523 -16.17 -20.71 33.88
C SER A 523 -15.51 -21.17 35.18
N GLU A 524 -14.27 -21.67 35.14
CA GLU A 524 -13.58 -22.22 36.31
C GLU A 524 -12.89 -21.11 37.13
N ALA A 525 -12.28 -20.11 36.50
CA ALA A 525 -11.61 -19.01 37.21
C ALA A 525 -12.58 -18.09 37.99
N ALA A 526 -13.85 -18.01 37.56
CA ALA A 526 -14.90 -17.30 38.28
C ALA A 526 -15.57 -18.15 39.39
N SER A 527 -15.47 -19.48 39.31
CA SER A 527 -15.98 -20.38 40.34
C SER A 527 -14.96 -20.57 41.47
N SER A 528 -13.65 -20.52 41.19
CA SER A 528 -12.60 -20.71 42.21
C SER A 528 -12.36 -19.49 43.10
N THR A 529 -12.86 -18.31 42.72
CA THR A 529 -12.78 -17.07 43.50
C THR A 529 -14.02 -16.82 44.38
N ALA A 530 -15.04 -17.69 44.27
CA ALA A 530 -16.22 -17.65 45.13
C ALA A 530 -16.18 -18.67 46.29
N THR A 531 -15.12 -19.48 46.37
CA THR A 531 -14.93 -20.54 47.38
C THR A 531 -13.61 -20.43 48.15
N ALA A 532 -12.99 -19.26 48.17
CA ALA A 532 -11.90 -18.89 49.07
C ALA A 532 -12.19 -17.51 49.64
#